data_AF-A0A090WXW9-F1
#
_entry.id   AF-A0A090WXW9-F1
#
_cell.length_a   1.000
_cell.length_b   1.000
_cell.length_c   1.000
_cell.angle_alpha   90.00
_cell.angle_beta   90.00
_cell.angle_gamma   90.00
#
_symmetry.space_group_name_H-M   'P 1'
#
loop_
_entity.id
_entity.type
_entity.pdbx_description
1 polymer ?
#
loop_
_entity_poly.entity_id
_entity_poly.type
_entity_poly.pdbx_seq_one_letter_code
_entity_poly.pdbx_strand_id
1 'polypeptide(L)'
;MIIERAEELAKDDDAMRAFRELQELHKMWKEELGPVDKEHREAIWERFKAATKAINEKKQLYFKEIDKIYEKNLEKKEEIIAAIEAIASEKTNSHGLWQKKIKEIEALRENFFNAGKVPIKVNEATWAKFKEAVRNFNRKKNAFYKELKKEQYDNLQKKRELVKIAEDNKDSEDFDATTPLMKKIQSDWKKIGHVPRKDSDKIWKQFKTACNFYFDRLHAKRNEANKEFIEAFKKKQELLDTLKNIEFSDDKNKDLEKIKAHVNTWKNLGRVPNDKRFIEGKFNKTVDALFSKLKIDKMKLK
;
A
#
# COMPACT_ATOMS: atom_id res chain seq x y z
N MET A 1 -42.76 -61.68 -17.39
CA MET A 1 -42.93 -62.37 -16.09
C MET A 1 -42.04 -61.73 -15.02
N ILE A 2 -42.38 -61.78 -13.72
CA ILE A 2 -41.60 -61.13 -12.62
C ILE A 2 -40.11 -61.50 -12.66
N ILE A 3 -39.79 -62.75 -13.03
CA ILE A 3 -38.43 -63.27 -13.11
C ILE A 3 -37.65 -62.65 -14.26
N GLU A 4 -38.25 -62.55 -15.45
CA GLU A 4 -37.63 -61.90 -16.62
C GLU A 4 -37.31 -60.44 -16.31
N ARG A 5 -38.22 -59.75 -15.60
CA ARG A 5 -37.99 -58.39 -15.15
C ARG A 5 -36.84 -58.30 -14.13
N ALA A 6 -36.76 -59.23 -13.18
CA ALA A 6 -35.62 -59.29 -12.25
C ALA A 6 -34.28 -59.56 -12.98
N GLU A 7 -34.28 -60.42 -14.00
CA GLU A 7 -33.10 -60.71 -14.82
C GLU A 7 -32.69 -59.54 -15.71
N GLU A 8 -33.64 -58.75 -16.22
CA GLU A 8 -33.38 -57.47 -16.90
C GLU A 8 -32.75 -56.46 -15.94
N LEU A 9 -33.31 -56.30 -14.74
CA LEU A 9 -32.77 -55.38 -13.72
C LEU A 9 -31.38 -55.81 -13.25
N ALA A 10 -31.08 -57.11 -13.24
CA ALA A 10 -29.73 -57.61 -12.96
C ALA A 10 -28.71 -57.17 -14.03
N LYS A 11 -29.14 -56.82 -15.25
CA LYS A 11 -28.29 -56.30 -16.32
C LYS A 11 -28.25 -54.77 -16.39
N ASP A 12 -29.19 -54.08 -15.73
CA ASP A 12 -29.24 -52.61 -15.68
C ASP A 12 -27.96 -52.00 -15.07
N ASP A 13 -27.53 -50.86 -15.61
CA ASP A 13 -26.35 -50.11 -15.18
C ASP A 13 -26.67 -49.26 -13.92
N ASP A 14 -27.93 -48.86 -13.73
CA ASP A 14 -28.36 -48.12 -12.53
C ASP A 14 -28.66 -49.06 -11.37
N ALA A 15 -27.62 -49.32 -10.55
CA ALA A 15 -27.71 -50.20 -9.38
C ALA A 15 -28.78 -49.75 -8.35
N MET A 16 -29.05 -48.45 -8.22
CA MET A 16 -30.00 -47.92 -7.23
C MET A 16 -31.44 -48.04 -7.71
N ARG A 17 -31.67 -47.77 -8.99
CA ARG A 17 -32.96 -48.04 -9.64
C ARG A 17 -33.27 -49.53 -9.65
N ALA A 18 -32.32 -50.36 -10.07
CA ALA A 18 -32.46 -51.81 -10.11
C ALA A 18 -32.82 -52.38 -8.73
N PHE A 19 -32.17 -51.89 -7.67
CA PHE A 19 -32.50 -52.29 -6.30
C PHE A 19 -33.91 -51.84 -5.87
N ARG A 20 -34.33 -50.62 -6.21
CA ARG A 20 -35.68 -50.12 -5.86
C ARG A 20 -36.76 -50.95 -6.56
N GLU A 21 -36.63 -51.17 -7.86
CA GLU A 21 -37.57 -52.00 -8.62
C GLU A 21 -37.57 -53.45 -8.13
N LEU A 22 -36.42 -54.00 -7.73
CA LEU A 22 -36.35 -55.33 -7.11
C LEU A 22 -37.17 -55.44 -5.81
N GLN A 23 -37.21 -54.40 -4.98
CA GLN A 23 -38.04 -54.42 -3.76
C GLN A 23 -39.54 -54.50 -4.09
N GLU A 24 -39.98 -53.81 -5.15
CA GLU A 24 -41.36 -53.92 -5.64
C GLU A 24 -41.65 -55.32 -6.20
N LEU A 25 -40.71 -55.91 -6.95
CA LEU A 25 -40.85 -57.29 -7.42
C LEU A 25 -40.91 -58.30 -6.28
N HIS A 26 -40.15 -58.11 -5.19
CA HIS A 26 -40.23 -58.93 -3.97
C HIS A 26 -41.62 -58.82 -3.31
N LYS A 27 -42.20 -57.62 -3.30
CA LYS A 27 -43.55 -57.37 -2.78
C LYS A 27 -44.61 -58.07 -3.65
N MET A 28 -44.57 -57.88 -4.96
CA MET A 28 -45.48 -58.53 -5.91
C MET A 28 -45.38 -60.05 -5.85
N TRP A 29 -44.16 -60.60 -5.73
CA TRP A 29 -43.92 -62.02 -5.57
C TRP A 29 -44.60 -62.61 -4.32
N LYS A 30 -44.63 -61.84 -3.22
CA LYS A 30 -45.18 -62.26 -1.94
C LYS A 30 -46.70 -62.06 -1.83
N GLU A 31 -47.24 -61.04 -2.51
CA GLU A 31 -48.64 -60.61 -2.36
C GLU A 31 -49.55 -61.08 -3.50
N GLU A 32 -49.07 -61.19 -4.74
CA GLU A 32 -49.94 -61.36 -5.93
C GLU A 32 -49.85 -62.74 -6.59
N LEU A 33 -48.79 -63.51 -6.34
CA LEU A 33 -48.61 -64.82 -6.96
C LEU A 33 -49.16 -65.95 -6.08
N GLY A 34 -50.27 -66.54 -6.52
CA GLY A 34 -50.76 -67.83 -6.04
C GLY A 34 -49.79 -68.99 -6.37
N PRO A 35 -50.02 -70.20 -5.83
CA PRO A 35 -49.07 -71.30 -5.91
C PRO A 35 -48.74 -71.70 -7.36
N VAL A 36 -47.51 -71.44 -7.79
CA VAL A 36 -46.92 -71.94 -9.04
C VAL A 36 -46.94 -73.48 -9.01
N ASP A 37 -47.16 -74.10 -10.16
CA ASP A 37 -47.09 -75.56 -10.33
C ASP A 37 -45.81 -76.12 -9.69
N LYS A 38 -45.94 -77.25 -8.96
CA LYS A 38 -44.86 -77.83 -8.16
C LYS A 38 -43.63 -78.17 -9.00
N GLU A 39 -43.80 -78.50 -10.28
CA GLU A 39 -42.70 -78.93 -11.16
C GLU A 39 -41.77 -77.78 -11.57
N HIS A 40 -42.28 -76.54 -11.63
CA HIS A 40 -41.50 -75.39 -12.11
C HIS A 40 -41.10 -74.40 -11.01
N ARG A 41 -41.69 -74.52 -9.82
CA ARG A 41 -41.49 -73.60 -8.70
C ARG A 41 -40.02 -73.43 -8.30
N GLU A 42 -39.28 -74.54 -8.21
CA GLU A 42 -37.89 -74.52 -7.75
C GLU A 42 -36.96 -73.84 -8.77
N ALA A 43 -37.10 -74.18 -10.05
CA ALA A 43 -36.30 -73.57 -11.12
C ALA A 43 -36.54 -72.06 -11.24
N ILE A 44 -37.80 -71.66 -11.10
CA ILE A 44 -38.25 -70.27 -11.10
C ILE A 44 -37.69 -69.50 -9.89
N TRP A 45 -37.73 -70.11 -8.70
CA TRP A 45 -37.19 -69.52 -7.49
C TRP A 45 -35.67 -69.33 -7.55
N GLU A 46 -34.93 -70.32 -8.03
CA GLU A 46 -33.48 -70.21 -8.16
C GLU A 46 -33.05 -69.13 -9.18
N ARG A 47 -33.79 -68.96 -10.29
CA ARG A 47 -33.57 -67.84 -11.23
C ARG A 47 -33.80 -66.48 -10.57
N PHE A 48 -34.90 -66.32 -9.82
CA PHE A 48 -35.20 -65.07 -9.12
C PHE A 48 -34.20 -64.74 -8.01
N LYS A 49 -33.74 -65.76 -7.28
CA LYS A 49 -32.70 -65.66 -6.25
C LYS A 49 -31.35 -65.29 -6.85
N ALA A 50 -30.98 -65.86 -8.00
CA ALA A 50 -29.78 -65.48 -8.73
C ALA A 50 -29.82 -64.01 -9.18
N ALA A 51 -30.94 -63.56 -9.77
CA ALA A 51 -31.13 -62.15 -10.15
C ALA A 51 -31.08 -61.20 -8.94
N THR A 52 -31.74 -61.57 -7.84
CA THR A 52 -31.70 -60.84 -6.56
C THR A 52 -30.29 -60.71 -6.02
N LYS A 53 -29.51 -61.80 -6.06
CA LYS A 53 -28.10 -61.82 -5.63
C LYS A 53 -27.26 -60.87 -6.50
N ALA A 54 -27.39 -60.94 -7.83
CA ALA A 54 -26.66 -60.08 -8.75
C ALA A 54 -26.94 -58.58 -8.53
N ILE A 55 -28.21 -58.19 -8.32
CA ILE A 55 -28.60 -56.80 -8.05
C ILE A 55 -28.04 -56.32 -6.70
N ASN A 56 -28.08 -57.17 -5.65
CA ASN A 56 -27.52 -56.83 -4.34
C ASN A 56 -25.98 -56.68 -4.40
N GLU A 57 -25.29 -57.55 -5.14
CA GLU A 57 -23.84 -57.43 -5.38
C GLU A 57 -23.51 -56.12 -6.11
N LYS A 58 -24.25 -55.76 -7.17
CA LYS A 58 -24.12 -54.47 -7.86
C LYS A 58 -24.32 -53.28 -6.92
N LYS A 59 -25.33 -53.32 -6.05
CA LYS A 59 -25.58 -52.28 -5.04
C LYS A 59 -24.40 -52.17 -4.07
N GLN A 60 -23.89 -53.29 -3.57
CA GLN A 60 -22.73 -53.28 -2.67
C GLN A 60 -21.50 -52.68 -3.35
N LEU A 61 -21.23 -53.03 -4.60
CA LEU A 61 -20.15 -52.45 -5.39
C LEU A 61 -20.36 -50.94 -5.60
N TYR A 62 -21.58 -50.51 -5.93
CA TYR A 62 -21.92 -49.09 -6.07
C TYR A 62 -21.60 -48.30 -4.78
N PHE A 63 -22.06 -48.75 -3.62
CA PHE A 63 -21.75 -48.08 -2.36
C PHE A 63 -20.26 -48.11 -2.02
N LYS A 64 -19.56 -49.20 -2.34
CA LYS A 64 -18.10 -49.28 -2.16
C LYS A 64 -17.35 -48.26 -3.02
N GLU A 65 -17.77 -48.04 -4.27
CA GLU A 65 -17.19 -47.01 -5.13
C GLU A 65 -17.52 -45.58 -4.66
N ILE A 66 -18.75 -45.35 -4.18
CA ILE A 66 -19.14 -44.06 -3.58
C ILE A 66 -18.32 -43.78 -2.32
N ASP A 67 -18.12 -44.78 -1.45
CA ASP A 67 -17.32 -44.64 -0.24
C ASP A 67 -15.87 -44.29 -0.58
N LYS A 68 -15.26 -44.93 -1.59
CA LYS A 68 -13.93 -44.55 -2.09
C LYS A 68 -13.87 -43.11 -2.61
N ILE A 69 -14.91 -42.64 -3.29
CA ILE A 69 -14.99 -41.24 -3.74
C ILE A 69 -15.05 -40.30 -2.53
N TYR A 70 -15.84 -40.65 -1.52
CA TYR A 70 -15.97 -39.85 -0.30
C TYR A 70 -14.67 -39.83 0.51
N GLU A 71 -13.94 -40.94 0.59
CA GLU A 71 -12.61 -41.02 1.19
C GLU A 71 -11.60 -40.10 0.47
N LYS A 72 -11.55 -40.14 -0.87
CA LYS A 72 -10.70 -39.22 -1.65
C LYS A 72 -11.10 -37.74 -1.46
N ASN A 73 -12.39 -37.47 -1.33
CA ASN A 73 -12.87 -36.11 -1.04
C ASN A 73 -12.47 -35.67 0.37
N LEU A 74 -12.45 -36.60 1.33
CA LEU A 74 -11.98 -36.34 2.69
C LEU A 74 -10.50 -35.97 2.69
N GLU A 75 -9.65 -36.76 2.03
CA GLU A 75 -8.21 -36.48 1.88
C GLU A 75 -7.97 -35.06 1.35
N LYS A 76 -8.63 -34.71 0.23
CA LYS A 76 -8.55 -33.36 -0.35
C LYS A 76 -8.99 -32.27 0.62
N LYS A 77 -10.07 -32.50 1.37
CA LYS A 77 -10.56 -31.53 2.36
C LYS A 77 -9.60 -31.37 3.52
N GLU A 78 -8.96 -32.45 3.97
CA GLU A 78 -7.95 -32.40 5.03
C GLU A 78 -6.68 -31.66 4.56
N GLU A 79 -6.22 -31.88 3.32
CA GLU A 79 -5.13 -31.12 2.72
C GLU A 79 -5.44 -29.61 2.65
N ILE A 80 -6.66 -29.25 2.24
CA ILE A 80 -7.11 -27.86 2.17
C ILE A 80 -7.13 -27.23 3.58
N ILE A 81 -7.65 -27.95 4.58
CA ILE A 81 -7.66 -27.47 5.97
C ILE A 81 -6.23 -27.22 6.45
N ALA A 82 -5.32 -28.18 6.22
CA ALA A 82 -3.90 -28.04 6.59
C ALA A 82 -3.24 -26.83 5.90
N ALA A 83 -3.55 -26.58 4.63
CA ALA A 83 -3.07 -25.40 3.92
C ALA A 83 -3.59 -24.08 4.53
N ILE A 84 -4.87 -24.02 4.90
CA ILE A 84 -5.45 -22.86 5.60
C ILE A 84 -4.74 -22.63 6.94
N GLU A 85 -4.49 -23.69 7.71
CA GLU A 85 -3.80 -23.62 8.99
C GLU A 85 -2.35 -23.16 8.83
N ALA A 86 -1.63 -23.65 7.81
CA ALA A 86 -0.27 -23.21 7.50
C ALA A 86 -0.24 -21.70 7.20
N ILE A 87 -1.10 -21.22 6.31
CA ILE A 87 -1.22 -19.78 5.98
C ILE A 87 -1.56 -18.96 7.23
N ALA A 88 -2.44 -19.48 8.08
CA ALA A 88 -2.83 -18.84 9.33
C ALA A 88 -1.70 -18.81 10.37
N SER A 89 -0.78 -19.77 10.36
CA SER A 89 0.34 -19.87 11.32
C SER A 89 1.44 -18.84 11.05
N GLU A 90 1.66 -18.52 9.79
CA GLU A 90 2.70 -17.58 9.35
C GLU A 90 2.43 -16.14 9.83
N LYS A 91 3.45 -15.53 10.43
CA LYS A 91 3.39 -14.12 10.84
C LYS A 91 3.51 -13.20 9.64
N THR A 92 2.75 -12.10 9.63
CA THR A 92 2.74 -11.15 8.52
C THR A 92 2.44 -9.74 9.02
N ASN A 93 3.30 -8.79 8.66
CA ASN A 93 3.22 -7.41 9.13
C ASN A 93 2.94 -6.40 8.00
N SER A 94 2.69 -6.88 6.78
CA SER A 94 2.47 -6.04 5.60
C SER A 94 1.06 -6.18 5.07
N HIS A 95 0.41 -5.05 4.77
CA HIS A 95 -0.90 -5.02 4.14
C HIS A 95 -0.95 -5.84 2.83
N GLY A 96 0.09 -5.72 1.99
CA GLY A 96 0.13 -6.41 0.70
C GLY A 96 0.18 -7.94 0.85
N LEU A 97 0.96 -8.43 1.81
CA LEU A 97 1.02 -9.86 2.13
C LEU A 97 -0.31 -10.36 2.72
N TRP A 98 -0.96 -9.56 3.57
CA TRP A 98 -2.31 -9.89 4.05
C TRP A 98 -3.33 -10.01 2.92
N GLN A 99 -3.31 -9.10 1.94
CA GLN A 99 -4.18 -9.20 0.76
C GLN A 99 -3.94 -10.48 -0.04
N LYS A 100 -2.67 -10.89 -0.19
CA LYS A 100 -2.31 -12.14 -0.86
C LYS A 100 -2.90 -13.35 -0.12
N LYS A 101 -2.70 -13.43 1.19
CA LYS A 101 -3.23 -14.51 2.04
C LYS A 101 -4.75 -14.59 2.04
N ILE A 102 -5.44 -13.44 2.02
CA ILE A 102 -6.90 -13.39 1.92
C ILE A 102 -7.37 -14.04 0.61
N LYS A 103 -6.72 -13.74 -0.52
CA LYS A 103 -7.04 -14.34 -1.81
C LYS A 103 -6.75 -15.84 -1.83
N GLU A 104 -5.60 -16.26 -1.29
CA GLU A 104 -5.22 -17.68 -1.19
C GLU A 104 -6.24 -18.47 -0.35
N ILE A 105 -6.67 -17.92 0.80
CA ILE A 105 -7.69 -18.56 1.63
C ILE A 105 -9.06 -18.60 0.96
N GLU A 106 -9.45 -17.56 0.21
CA GLU A 106 -10.73 -17.61 -0.51
C GLU A 106 -10.75 -18.71 -1.57
N ALA A 107 -9.65 -18.86 -2.32
CA ALA A 107 -9.50 -19.96 -3.27
C ALA A 107 -9.55 -21.34 -2.58
N LEU A 108 -8.90 -21.49 -1.42
CA LEU A 108 -8.96 -22.73 -0.63
C LEU A 108 -10.38 -23.01 -0.11
N ARG A 109 -11.14 -21.99 0.30
CA ARG A 109 -12.55 -22.14 0.71
C ARG A 109 -13.41 -22.61 -0.45
N GLU A 110 -13.26 -22.01 -1.63
CA GLU A 110 -13.96 -22.46 -2.85
C GLU A 110 -13.63 -23.91 -3.19
N ASN A 111 -12.34 -24.28 -3.16
CA ASN A 111 -11.90 -25.65 -3.37
C ASN A 111 -12.50 -26.63 -2.34
N PHE A 112 -12.63 -26.24 -1.08
CA PHE A 112 -13.24 -27.06 -0.04
C PHE A 112 -14.72 -27.36 -0.34
N PHE A 113 -15.46 -26.37 -0.83
CA PHE A 113 -16.87 -26.55 -1.20
C PHE A 113 -17.03 -27.36 -2.49
N ASN A 114 -16.10 -27.22 -3.43
CA ASN A 114 -16.09 -27.97 -4.69
C ASN A 114 -15.58 -29.42 -4.55
N ALA A 115 -14.90 -29.76 -3.45
CA ALA A 115 -14.36 -31.10 -3.20
C ALA A 115 -15.43 -32.19 -2.94
N GLY A 116 -16.73 -31.85 -2.94
CA GLY A 116 -17.81 -32.82 -2.83
C GLY A 116 -18.11 -33.31 -1.41
N LYS A 117 -18.84 -34.42 -1.29
CA LYS A 117 -19.25 -35.01 0.00
C LYS A 117 -18.16 -35.92 0.56
N VAL A 118 -18.13 -36.03 1.89
CA VAL A 118 -17.24 -36.93 2.65
C VAL A 118 -18.07 -37.98 3.39
N PRO A 119 -17.44 -39.03 3.97
CA PRO A 119 -18.19 -40.06 4.68
C PRO A 119 -18.99 -39.46 5.83
N ILE A 120 -20.23 -39.92 6.00
CA ILE A 120 -21.20 -39.33 6.95
C ILE A 120 -20.62 -39.29 8.38
N LYS A 121 -19.88 -40.33 8.77
CA LYS A 121 -19.25 -40.47 10.10
C LYS A 121 -18.28 -39.33 10.46
N VAL A 122 -17.65 -38.71 9.47
CA VAL A 122 -16.63 -37.66 9.67
C VAL A 122 -17.04 -36.30 9.13
N ASN A 123 -18.23 -36.20 8.52
CA ASN A 123 -18.70 -34.98 7.86
C ASN A 123 -18.75 -33.78 8.82
N GLU A 124 -19.33 -33.95 10.00
CA GLU A 124 -19.41 -32.88 11.00
C GLU A 124 -18.04 -32.48 11.54
N ALA A 125 -17.19 -33.47 11.86
CA ALA A 125 -15.83 -33.22 12.34
C ALA A 125 -14.99 -32.46 11.31
N THR A 126 -15.07 -32.85 10.03
CA THR A 126 -14.36 -32.20 8.92
C THR A 126 -14.84 -30.75 8.76
N TRP A 127 -16.15 -30.52 8.84
CA TRP A 127 -16.72 -29.17 8.78
C TRP A 127 -16.31 -28.31 9.98
N ALA A 128 -16.26 -28.89 11.18
CA ALA A 128 -15.80 -28.21 12.39
C ALA A 128 -14.34 -27.75 12.26
N LYS A 129 -13.44 -28.66 11.84
CA LYS A 129 -12.01 -28.35 11.59
C LYS A 129 -11.85 -27.21 10.57
N PHE A 130 -12.56 -27.27 9.44
CA PHE A 130 -12.53 -26.20 8.44
C PHE A 130 -12.97 -24.84 9.00
N LYS A 131 -14.11 -24.80 9.71
CA LYS A 131 -14.60 -23.57 10.34
C LYS A 131 -13.59 -23.00 11.34
N GLU A 132 -12.95 -23.86 12.12
CA GLU A 132 -11.93 -23.45 13.08
C GLU A 132 -10.70 -22.86 12.39
N ALA A 133 -10.15 -23.53 11.38
CA ALA A 133 -9.02 -23.03 10.59
C ALA A 133 -9.31 -21.64 9.99
N VAL A 134 -10.48 -21.48 9.35
CA VAL A 134 -10.92 -20.19 8.78
C VAL A 134 -11.15 -19.13 9.86
N ARG A 135 -11.72 -19.50 11.01
CA ARG A 135 -11.93 -18.59 12.14
C ARG A 135 -10.60 -18.11 12.72
N ASN A 136 -9.61 -19.00 12.85
CA ASN A 136 -8.29 -18.66 13.37
C ASN A 136 -7.56 -17.67 12.46
N PHE A 137 -7.60 -17.88 11.13
CA PHE A 137 -7.10 -16.89 10.19
C PHE A 137 -7.81 -15.54 10.33
N ASN A 138 -9.15 -15.54 10.34
CA ASN A 138 -9.93 -14.30 10.42
C ASN A 138 -9.70 -13.52 11.72
N ARG A 139 -9.48 -14.20 12.86
CA ARG A 139 -9.09 -13.55 14.12
C ARG A 139 -7.78 -12.78 13.98
N LYS A 140 -6.75 -13.41 13.40
CA LYS A 140 -5.44 -12.76 13.18
C LYS A 140 -5.54 -11.61 12.18
N LYS A 141 -6.26 -11.81 11.07
CA LYS A 141 -6.57 -10.77 10.08
C LYS A 141 -7.21 -9.55 10.75
N ASN A 142 -8.29 -9.78 11.50
CA ASN A 142 -9.04 -8.71 12.14
C ASN A 142 -8.21 -7.98 13.21
N ALA A 143 -7.37 -8.71 13.96
CA ALA A 143 -6.44 -8.11 14.90
C ALA A 143 -5.45 -7.17 14.20
N PHE A 144 -4.81 -7.63 13.11
CA PHE A 144 -3.89 -6.81 12.32
C PHE A 144 -4.54 -5.52 11.80
N TYR A 145 -5.72 -5.61 11.17
CA TYR A 145 -6.40 -4.40 10.66
C TYR A 145 -6.91 -3.48 11.77
N LYS A 146 -7.27 -4.02 12.94
CA LYS A 146 -7.62 -3.22 14.12
C LYS A 146 -6.40 -2.46 14.64
N GLU A 147 -5.24 -3.11 14.75
CA GLU A 147 -3.98 -2.49 15.16
C GLU A 147 -3.52 -1.44 14.15
N LEU A 148 -3.54 -1.75 12.86
CA LEU A 148 -3.21 -0.79 11.79
C LEU A 148 -4.09 0.46 11.84
N LYS A 149 -5.40 0.28 12.06
CA LYS A 149 -6.33 1.42 12.20
C LYS A 149 -6.03 2.24 13.44
N LYS A 150 -5.68 1.59 14.56
CA LYS A 150 -5.26 2.27 15.80
C LYS A 150 -3.98 3.08 15.57
N GLU A 151 -2.96 2.46 14.99
CA GLU A 151 -1.69 3.12 14.68
C GLU A 151 -1.88 4.33 13.76
N GLN A 152 -2.71 4.20 12.71
CA GLN A 152 -3.05 5.33 11.84
C GLN A 152 -3.73 6.47 12.61
N TYR A 153 -4.62 6.16 13.56
CA TYR A 153 -5.28 7.16 14.38
C TYR A 153 -4.29 7.83 15.35
N ASP A 154 -3.39 7.07 15.97
CA ASP A 154 -2.34 7.62 16.83
C ASP A 154 -1.39 8.53 16.05
N ASN A 155 -1.01 8.13 14.83
CA ASN A 155 -0.25 8.96 13.89
C ASN A 155 -1.01 10.24 13.51
N LEU A 156 -2.34 10.16 13.36
CA LEU A 156 -3.18 11.31 13.07
C LEU A 156 -3.17 12.31 14.24
N GLN A 157 -3.27 11.84 15.49
CA GLN A 157 -3.18 12.72 16.66
C GLN A 157 -1.82 13.41 16.75
N LYS A 158 -0.72 12.66 16.60
CA LYS A 158 0.63 13.24 16.58
C LYS A 158 0.79 14.30 15.48
N LYS A 159 0.27 14.04 14.27
CA LYS A 159 0.29 15.03 13.19
C LYS A 159 -0.58 16.26 13.51
N ARG A 160 -1.71 16.09 14.21
CA ARG A 160 -2.57 17.21 14.64
C ARG A 160 -1.88 18.08 15.67
N GLU A 161 -1.16 17.47 16.61
CA GLU A 161 -0.33 18.20 17.58
C GLU A 161 0.76 19.02 16.89
N LEU A 162 1.48 18.43 15.93
CA LEU A 162 2.48 19.17 15.14
C LEU A 162 1.87 20.32 14.34
N VAL A 163 0.70 20.13 13.73
CA VAL A 163 -0.03 21.21 13.05
C VAL A 163 -0.40 22.31 14.02
N LYS A 164 -0.93 21.96 15.20
CA LYS A 164 -1.30 22.95 16.22
C LYS A 164 -0.09 23.78 16.63
N ILE A 165 1.04 23.13 16.95
CA ILE A 165 2.27 23.84 17.33
C ILE A 165 2.74 24.76 16.18
N ALA A 166 2.68 24.29 14.92
CA ALA A 166 3.04 25.12 13.77
C ALA A 166 2.10 26.33 13.61
N GLU A 167 0.79 26.14 13.74
CA GLU A 167 -0.20 27.22 13.65
C GLU A 167 -0.02 28.24 14.79
N ASP A 168 0.20 27.78 16.02
CA ASP A 168 0.40 28.65 17.19
C ASP A 168 1.68 29.50 17.08
N ASN A 169 2.67 29.05 16.30
CA ASN A 169 3.98 29.71 16.17
C ASN A 169 4.20 30.42 14.82
N LYS A 170 3.29 30.29 13.84
CA LYS A 170 3.51 30.82 12.48
C LYS A 170 3.63 32.36 12.44
N ASP A 171 3.00 33.02 13.41
CA ASP A 171 2.96 34.48 13.52
C ASP A 171 4.09 35.05 14.40
N SER A 172 4.87 34.19 15.08
CA SER A 172 5.98 34.59 15.96
C SER A 172 7.02 35.47 15.25
N GLU A 173 7.49 36.52 15.94
CA GLU A 173 8.57 37.39 15.49
C GLU A 173 9.94 37.02 16.08
N ASP A 174 9.97 36.10 17.06
CA ASP A 174 11.20 35.51 17.59
C ASP A 174 11.70 34.43 16.62
N PHE A 175 12.33 34.88 15.53
CA PHE A 175 12.84 33.99 14.50
C PHE A 175 13.98 33.09 14.99
N ASP A 176 14.70 33.47 16.05
CA ASP A 176 15.83 32.71 16.59
C ASP A 176 15.33 31.48 17.34
N ALA A 177 14.26 31.60 18.13
CA ALA A 177 13.63 30.47 18.81
C ALA A 177 12.68 29.68 17.88
N THR A 178 11.90 30.36 17.04
CA THR A 178 10.84 29.72 16.24
C THR A 178 11.39 28.97 15.02
N THR A 179 12.52 29.39 14.42
CA THR A 179 13.06 28.71 13.23
C THR A 179 13.53 27.27 13.54
N PRO A 180 14.32 27.02 14.62
CA PRO A 180 14.66 25.66 15.03
C PRO A 180 13.44 24.81 15.35
N LEU A 181 12.43 25.38 16.02
CA LEU A 181 11.17 24.70 16.33
C LEU A 181 10.45 24.27 15.04
N MET A 182 10.23 25.17 14.09
CA MET A 182 9.56 24.86 12.82
C MET A 182 10.30 23.77 12.01
N LYS A 183 11.64 23.81 11.99
CA LYS A 183 12.46 22.75 11.39
C LYS A 183 12.30 21.41 12.10
N LYS A 184 12.23 21.40 13.44
CA LYS A 184 12.00 20.20 14.24
C LYS A 184 10.62 19.60 13.92
N ILE A 185 9.57 20.42 13.86
CA ILE A 185 8.22 19.98 13.49
C ILE A 185 8.22 19.34 12.10
N GLN A 186 8.89 19.94 11.11
CA GLN A 186 9.04 19.35 9.77
C GLN A 186 9.79 18.00 9.78
N SER A 187 10.82 17.87 10.62
CA SER A 187 11.54 16.60 10.80
C SER A 187 10.65 15.54 11.43
N ASP A 188 9.95 15.87 12.51
CA ASP A 188 9.10 14.95 13.25
C ASP A 188 7.87 14.54 12.44
N TRP A 189 7.32 15.45 11.62
CA TRP A 189 6.26 15.14 10.66
C TRP A 189 6.62 13.99 9.72
N LYS A 190 7.87 13.98 9.21
CA LYS A 190 8.37 12.95 8.28
C LYS A 190 8.59 11.60 8.96
N LYS A 191 8.83 11.59 10.28
CA LYS A 191 8.99 10.36 11.07
C LYS A 191 7.67 9.70 11.42
N ILE A 192 6.57 10.46 11.45
CA ILE A 192 5.24 9.92 11.74
C ILE A 192 4.72 9.18 10.50
N GLY A 193 4.28 7.94 10.71
CA GLY A 193 3.76 7.06 9.67
C GLY A 193 2.46 7.53 9.03
N HIS A 194 1.80 6.60 8.34
CA HIS A 194 0.56 6.88 7.63
C HIS A 194 -0.59 7.20 8.58
N VAL A 195 -1.51 8.03 8.09
CA VAL A 195 -2.76 8.41 8.75
C VAL A 195 -3.95 7.89 7.94
N PRO A 196 -5.19 7.91 8.48
CA PRO A 196 -6.35 7.49 7.72
C PRO A 196 -6.48 8.33 6.44
N ARG A 197 -6.76 7.65 5.33
CA ARG A 197 -6.82 8.29 3.99
C ARG A 197 -7.77 9.49 3.95
N LYS A 198 -8.86 9.45 4.71
CA LYS A 198 -9.86 10.53 4.82
C LYS A 198 -9.28 11.84 5.40
N ASP A 199 -8.29 11.73 6.29
CA ASP A 199 -7.71 12.89 6.99
C ASP A 199 -6.37 13.34 6.39
N SER A 200 -5.70 12.47 5.62
CA SER A 200 -4.35 12.67 5.08
C SER A 200 -4.17 14.01 4.35
N ASP A 201 -5.03 14.29 3.37
CA ASP A 201 -4.87 15.49 2.54
C ASP A 201 -5.18 16.76 3.32
N LYS A 202 -6.22 16.72 4.17
CA LYS A 202 -6.62 17.85 5.01
C LYS A 202 -5.48 18.25 5.96
N ILE A 203 -4.92 17.27 6.67
CA ILE A 203 -3.89 17.55 7.68
C ILE A 203 -2.57 17.97 7.04
N TRP A 204 -2.23 17.39 5.88
CA TRP A 204 -1.07 17.82 5.10
C TRP A 204 -1.21 19.25 4.62
N LYS A 205 -2.39 19.64 4.10
CA LYS A 205 -2.64 21.00 3.64
C LYS A 205 -2.50 22.01 4.79
N GLN A 206 -3.09 21.73 5.95
CA GLN A 206 -2.96 22.58 7.15
C GLN A 206 -1.48 22.73 7.57
N PHE A 207 -0.77 21.61 7.69
CA PHE A 207 0.64 21.60 8.04
C PHE A 207 1.50 22.43 7.08
N LYS A 208 1.31 22.21 5.77
CA LYS A 208 2.05 22.91 4.72
C LYS A 208 1.74 24.39 4.73
N THR A 209 0.47 24.78 4.88
CA THR A 209 0.06 26.19 4.94
C THR A 209 0.72 26.91 6.13
N ALA A 210 0.68 26.34 7.33
CA ALA A 210 1.31 26.93 8.52
C ALA A 210 2.83 27.09 8.36
N CYS A 211 3.50 26.04 7.87
CA CYS A 211 4.95 26.09 7.65
C CYS A 211 5.32 27.11 6.57
N ASN A 212 4.63 27.10 5.44
CA ASN A 212 4.91 28.01 4.33
C ASN A 212 4.72 29.46 4.79
N PHE A 213 3.62 29.76 5.49
CA PHE A 213 3.35 31.10 6.01
C PHE A 213 4.52 31.65 6.84
N TYR A 214 5.05 30.84 7.76
CA TYR A 214 6.22 31.22 8.57
C TYR A 214 7.48 31.44 7.73
N PHE A 215 7.83 30.48 6.87
CA PHE A 215 9.05 30.56 6.07
C PHE A 215 8.99 31.68 5.03
N ASP A 216 7.82 31.94 4.44
CA ASP A 216 7.59 33.05 3.52
C ASP A 216 7.82 34.39 4.23
N ARG A 217 7.34 34.57 5.48
CA ARG A 217 7.65 35.76 6.30
C ARG A 217 9.14 35.88 6.63
N LEU A 218 9.78 34.78 7.02
CA LEU A 218 11.23 34.77 7.30
C LEU A 218 12.04 35.15 6.04
N HIS A 219 11.64 34.64 4.87
CA HIS A 219 12.26 34.98 3.59
C HIS A 219 12.02 36.44 3.22
N ALA A 220 10.80 36.96 3.39
CA ALA A 220 10.48 38.36 3.15
C ALA A 220 11.35 39.29 4.02
N LYS A 221 11.45 39.03 5.34
CA LYS A 221 12.28 39.82 6.26
C LYS A 221 13.76 39.79 5.87
N ARG A 222 14.28 38.63 5.47
CA ARG A 222 15.67 38.50 4.98
C ARG A 222 15.90 39.22 3.66
N ASN A 223 14.93 39.16 2.74
CA ASN A 223 15.01 39.83 1.46
C ASN A 223 14.96 41.35 1.63
N GLU A 224 14.10 41.85 2.52
CA GLU A 224 14.02 43.27 2.87
C GLU A 224 15.33 43.77 3.48
N ALA A 225 15.89 43.04 4.46
CA ALA A 225 17.20 43.34 5.03
C ALA A 225 18.34 43.32 3.99
N ASN A 226 18.20 42.53 2.92
CA ASN A 226 19.17 42.46 1.82
C ASN A 226 18.93 43.49 0.71
N LYS A 227 17.76 44.14 0.65
CA LYS A 227 17.38 45.04 -0.44
C LYS A 227 18.32 46.23 -0.53
N GLU A 228 18.64 46.86 0.59
CA GLU A 228 19.58 47.98 0.66
C GLU A 228 20.97 47.60 0.16
N PHE A 229 21.45 46.40 0.53
CA PHE A 229 22.73 45.89 0.06
C PHE A 229 22.70 45.61 -1.46
N ILE A 230 21.61 45.07 -1.99
CA ILE A 230 21.43 44.82 -3.43
C ILE A 230 21.37 46.14 -4.21
N GLU A 231 20.66 47.14 -3.71
CA GLU A 231 20.61 48.48 -4.32
C GLU A 231 21.98 49.16 -4.31
N ALA A 232 22.73 49.05 -3.20
CA ALA A 232 24.10 49.53 -3.13
C ALA A 232 25.01 48.81 -4.16
N PHE A 233 24.84 47.49 -4.35
CA PHE A 233 25.56 46.74 -5.37
C PHE A 233 25.23 47.21 -6.79
N LYS A 234 23.95 47.45 -7.11
CA LYS A 234 23.53 47.97 -8.43
C LYS A 234 24.16 49.33 -8.73
N LYS A 235 24.06 50.28 -7.79
CA LYS A 235 24.67 51.62 -7.91
C LYS A 235 26.19 51.52 -8.08
N LYS A 236 26.85 50.60 -7.36
CA LYS A 236 28.28 50.33 -7.52
C LYS A 236 28.60 49.75 -8.91
N GLN A 237 27.78 48.84 -9.42
CA GLN A 237 27.97 48.27 -10.75
C GLN A 237 27.83 49.34 -11.86
N GLU A 238 26.82 50.19 -11.78
CA GLU A 238 26.63 51.32 -12.69
C GLU A 238 27.83 52.28 -12.64
N LEU A 239 28.29 52.64 -11.44
CA LEU A 239 29.45 53.50 -11.25
C LEU A 239 30.73 52.87 -11.84
N LEU A 240 30.92 51.56 -11.67
CA LEU A 240 32.04 50.83 -12.25
C LEU A 240 32.02 50.86 -13.78
N ASP A 241 30.83 50.72 -14.38
CA ASP A 241 30.69 50.72 -15.83
C ASP A 241 30.85 52.14 -16.42
N THR A 242 30.38 53.18 -15.73
CA THR A 242 30.70 54.58 -16.09
C THR A 242 32.21 54.84 -16.05
N LEU A 243 32.91 54.36 -15.01
CA LEU A 243 34.37 54.51 -14.89
C LEU A 243 35.16 53.82 -16.00
N LYS A 244 34.68 52.67 -16.50
CA LYS A 244 35.34 51.99 -17.64
C LYS A 244 35.20 52.76 -18.94
N ASN A 245 34.11 53.51 -19.09
CA ASN A 245 33.76 54.25 -20.30
C ASN A 245 34.13 55.74 -20.20
N ILE A 246 34.94 56.14 -19.21
CA ILE A 246 35.43 57.53 -19.11
C ILE A 246 36.31 57.85 -20.33
N GLU A 247 35.95 58.93 -21.02
CA GLU A 247 36.78 59.57 -22.03
C GLU A 247 37.70 60.60 -21.36
N PHE A 248 38.98 60.54 -21.70
CA PHE A 248 39.99 61.49 -21.21
C PHE A 248 40.01 62.74 -22.08
N SER A 249 40.17 63.89 -21.44
CA SER A 249 40.37 65.18 -22.08
C SER A 249 41.87 65.55 -22.15
N ASP A 250 42.20 66.63 -22.84
CA ASP A 250 43.58 67.15 -22.87
C ASP A 250 44.04 67.74 -21.52
N ASP A 251 43.13 67.94 -20.57
CA ASP A 251 43.39 68.48 -19.23
C ASP A 251 43.41 67.36 -18.17
N LYS A 252 44.61 66.87 -17.90
CA LYS A 252 44.87 65.81 -16.91
C LYS A 252 44.39 66.16 -15.49
N ASN A 253 44.33 67.45 -15.14
CA ASN A 253 43.85 67.85 -13.81
C ASN A 253 42.33 67.70 -13.72
N LYS A 254 41.59 68.04 -14.78
CA LYS A 254 40.13 67.83 -14.84
C LYS A 254 39.76 66.35 -14.79
N ASP A 255 40.53 65.49 -15.46
CA ASP A 255 40.26 64.05 -15.44
C ASP A 255 40.62 63.38 -14.12
N LEU A 256 41.64 63.89 -13.42
CA LEU A 256 41.94 63.47 -12.04
C LEU A 256 40.80 63.84 -11.08
N GLU A 257 40.24 65.04 -11.18
CA GLU A 257 39.10 65.48 -10.37
C GLU A 257 37.84 64.64 -10.65
N LYS A 258 37.58 64.28 -11.91
CA LYS A 258 36.49 63.35 -12.26
C LYS A 258 36.67 61.98 -11.58
N ILE A 259 37.87 61.38 -11.67
CA ILE A 259 38.15 60.08 -11.04
C ILE A 259 38.01 60.17 -9.51
N LYS A 260 38.52 61.24 -8.88
CA LYS A 260 38.34 61.47 -7.44
C LYS A 260 36.88 61.58 -7.05
N ALA A 261 36.07 62.29 -7.83
CA ALA A 261 34.62 62.40 -7.60
C ALA A 261 33.94 61.02 -7.64
N HIS A 262 34.25 60.18 -8.63
CA HIS A 262 33.74 58.81 -8.70
C HIS A 262 34.23 57.92 -7.53
N VAL A 263 35.49 58.07 -7.09
CA VAL A 263 36.01 57.36 -5.91
C VAL A 263 35.31 57.78 -4.63
N ASN A 264 35.01 59.06 -4.47
CA ASN A 264 34.26 59.55 -3.31
C ASN A 264 32.82 59.04 -3.33
N THR A 265 32.16 59.08 -4.48
CA THR A 265 30.82 58.49 -4.67
C THR A 265 30.82 57.01 -4.34
N TRP A 266 31.83 56.24 -4.77
CA TRP A 266 31.95 54.81 -4.45
C TRP A 266 32.04 54.53 -2.96
N LYS A 267 32.82 55.33 -2.20
CA LYS A 267 32.96 55.17 -0.74
C LYS A 267 31.66 55.47 0.00
N ASN A 268 30.84 56.37 -0.53
CA ASN A 268 29.55 56.73 0.03
C ASN A 268 28.41 55.77 -0.37
N LEU A 269 28.63 54.92 -1.38
CA LEU A 269 27.73 53.81 -1.67
C LEU A 269 27.90 52.74 -0.60
N GLY A 270 26.80 52.39 0.05
CA GLY A 270 26.76 51.46 1.18
C GLY A 270 27.40 50.08 0.92
N ARG A 271 27.34 49.21 1.94
CA ARG A 271 27.89 47.86 1.82
C ARG A 271 27.12 47.02 0.81
N VAL A 272 27.79 46.01 0.24
CA VAL A 272 27.19 45.05 -0.69
C VAL A 272 27.03 43.68 -0.02
N PRO A 273 26.17 42.79 -0.53
CA PRO A 273 26.03 41.43 -0.03
C PRO A 273 27.37 40.69 -0.05
N ASN A 274 27.57 39.75 0.88
CA ASN A 274 28.85 39.05 1.03
C ASN A 274 29.28 38.30 -0.25
N ASP A 275 28.34 37.69 -0.96
CA ASP A 275 28.55 37.00 -2.25
C ASP A 275 28.92 37.97 -3.40
N LYS A 276 28.65 39.27 -3.24
CA LYS A 276 28.92 40.32 -4.23
C LYS A 276 30.12 41.20 -3.90
N ARG A 277 30.88 40.90 -2.84
CA ARG A 277 32.06 41.69 -2.41
C ARG A 277 33.18 41.76 -3.45
N PHE A 278 33.21 40.87 -4.44
CA PHE A 278 34.19 40.91 -5.54
C PHE A 278 34.17 42.25 -6.31
N ILE A 279 33.05 42.99 -6.25
CA ILE A 279 32.91 44.27 -6.95
C ILE A 279 33.90 45.33 -6.44
N GLU A 280 34.24 45.29 -5.14
CA GLU A 280 35.25 46.16 -4.53
C GLU A 280 36.64 45.92 -5.15
N GLY A 281 36.98 44.66 -5.42
CA GLY A 281 38.21 44.29 -6.11
C GLY A 281 38.24 44.72 -7.57
N LYS A 282 37.10 44.63 -8.27
CA LYS A 282 36.98 45.11 -9.66
C LYS A 282 37.16 46.63 -9.74
N PHE A 283 36.54 47.37 -8.83
CA PHE A 283 36.67 48.81 -8.73
C PHE A 283 38.12 49.25 -8.55
N ASN A 284 38.83 48.68 -7.57
CA ASN A 284 40.23 49.03 -7.33
C ASN A 284 41.10 48.77 -8.56
N LYS A 285 40.90 47.64 -9.26
CA LYS A 285 41.62 47.33 -10.51
C LYS A 285 41.31 48.34 -11.63
N THR A 286 40.05 48.73 -11.79
CA THR A 286 39.64 49.73 -12.79
C THR A 286 40.24 51.09 -12.49
N VAL A 287 40.19 51.53 -11.23
CA VAL A 287 40.82 52.78 -10.79
C VAL A 287 42.34 52.74 -11.06
N ASP A 288 43.02 51.65 -10.72
CA ASP A 288 44.47 51.50 -10.95
C ASP A 288 44.85 51.56 -12.43
N ALA A 289 44.03 50.96 -13.29
CA ALA A 289 44.20 51.05 -14.73
C ALA A 289 44.01 52.49 -15.26
N LEU A 290 43.05 53.25 -14.71
CA LEU A 290 42.82 54.65 -15.08
C LEU A 290 43.98 55.56 -14.64
N PHE A 291 44.50 55.39 -13.41
CA PHE A 291 45.67 56.14 -12.93
C PHE A 291 46.95 55.83 -13.73
N SER A 292 47.13 54.56 -14.11
CA SER A 292 48.24 54.14 -14.96
C SER A 292 48.15 54.73 -16.37
N LYS A 293 46.96 54.81 -16.97
CA LYS A 293 46.72 55.49 -18.26
C LYS A 293 47.02 57.00 -18.19
N LEU A 294 46.68 57.66 -17.07
CA LEU A 294 46.97 59.08 -16.86
C LEU A 294 48.44 59.38 -16.50
N LYS A 295 49.26 58.36 -16.22
CA LYS A 295 50.64 58.47 -15.69
C LYS A 295 50.71 59.32 -14.41
N ILE A 296 49.72 59.18 -13.52
CA ILE A 296 49.62 59.92 -12.25
C ILE A 296 49.80 58.95 -11.08
N ASP A 297 50.59 59.37 -10.08
CA ASP A 297 50.79 58.60 -8.84
C ASP A 297 49.51 58.51 -8.00
N LYS A 298 49.20 57.29 -7.56
CA LYS A 298 48.06 56.91 -6.72
C LYS A 298 48.06 57.62 -5.36
N MET A 299 49.20 58.17 -4.91
CA MET A 299 49.27 59.02 -3.70
C MET A 299 48.42 60.30 -3.76
N LYS A 300 47.98 60.74 -4.94
CA LYS A 300 47.10 61.92 -5.08
C LYS A 300 45.64 61.67 -4.70
N LEU A 301 45.29 60.46 -4.27
CA LEU A 301 43.96 60.08 -3.75
C LEU A 301 43.73 60.41 -2.27
N LYS A 302 44.75 60.93 -1.58
CA LYS A 302 44.63 61.45 -0.20
C LYS A 302 43.84 62.75 -0.15
#